data_AF-A0A2V9XFB5-F1
#
_entry.id   AF-A0A2V9XFB5-F1
#
_cell.length_a   1.000
_cell.length_b   1.000
_cell.length_c   1.000
_cell.angle_alpha   90.00
_cell.angle_beta   90.00
_cell.angle_gamma   90.00
#
_symmetry.space_group_name_H-M   'P 1'
#
loop_
_entity.id
_entity.type
_entity.pdbx_description
1 polymer ?
#
loop_
_entity_poly.entity_id
_entity_poly.type
_entity_poly.pdbx_seq_one_letter_code
_entity_poly.pdbx_strand_id
1 'polypeptide(L)'
;MNLFHPKQIDAVVCDYEMPGMSGGELAASIKRRSRKIPVILVSGCQSVIDTIPHMVDAAFPKGTPVAELVNRIRVLLASRRSVSQGFSRFIPLGSVLASVALGAFLIPKLWK
;
A
#
# COMPACT_ATOMS: atom_id res chain seq x y z
N MET A 1 -21.66 7.20 -8.10
CA MET A 1 -21.39 6.18 -7.07
C MET A 1 -19.89 6.14 -6.77
N ASN A 2 -19.42 6.87 -5.74
CA ASN A 2 -18.01 6.84 -5.32
C ASN A 2 -17.81 5.68 -4.32
N LEU A 3 -17.76 4.44 -4.83
CA LEU A 3 -17.60 3.23 -4.00
C LEU A 3 -16.20 3.11 -3.37
N PHE A 4 -15.21 3.82 -3.92
CA PHE A 4 -13.83 3.73 -3.46
C PHE A 4 -13.55 4.68 -2.30
N HIS A 5 -13.51 4.12 -1.09
CA HIS A 5 -13.10 4.80 0.14
C HIS A 5 -11.78 4.21 0.65
N PRO A 6 -10.63 4.90 0.47
CA PRO A 6 -9.32 4.34 0.79
C PRO A 6 -9.11 3.89 2.24
N LYS A 7 -9.90 4.43 3.18
CA LYS A 7 -9.85 4.06 4.61
C LYS A 7 -10.58 2.75 4.93
N GLN A 8 -11.45 2.27 4.03
CA GLN A 8 -12.27 1.06 4.22
C GLN A 8 -11.82 -0.10 3.34
N ILE A 9 -10.91 0.14 2.38
CA ILE A 9 -10.45 -0.85 1.41
C ILE A 9 -8.97 -1.14 1.66
N ASP A 10 -8.68 -2.40 1.94
CA ASP A 10 -7.31 -2.86 2.22
C ASP A 10 -6.58 -3.39 0.98
N ALA A 11 -7.31 -3.89 -0.01
CA ALA A 11 -6.82 -4.36 -1.30
C ALA A 11 -7.94 -4.28 -2.34
N VAL A 12 -7.57 -4.22 -3.63
CA VAL A 12 -8.51 -4.32 -4.74
C VAL A 12 -8.13 -5.49 -5.62
N VAL A 13 -9.10 -6.33 -5.97
CA VAL A 13 -8.97 -7.36 -7.00
C VAL A 13 -9.89 -6.97 -8.15
N CYS A 14 -9.39 -6.88 -9.38
CA CYS A 14 -10.19 -6.49 -10.54
C CYS A 14 -9.87 -7.33 -11.78
N ASP A 15 -10.85 -7.39 -12.69
CA ASP A 15 -10.62 -7.91 -14.04
C ASP A 15 -9.85 -6.88 -14.88
N TYR A 16 -9.11 -7.35 -15.89
CA TYR A 16 -8.47 -6.46 -16.86
C TYR A 16 -9.45 -5.93 -17.91
N GLU A 17 -10.25 -6.80 -18.49
CA GLU A 17 -11.19 -6.44 -19.55
C GLU A 17 -12.54 -6.09 -18.94
N MET A 18 -12.81 -4.79 -18.79
CA MET A 18 -14.09 -4.30 -18.31
C MET A 18 -14.64 -3.24 -19.27
N PRO A 19 -15.97 -3.17 -19.49
CA PRO A 19 -16.57 -2.10 -20.26
C PRO A 19 -16.25 -0.71 -19.68
N GLY A 20 -15.89 0.24 -20.55
CA GLY A 20 -15.67 1.64 -20.21
C GLY A 20 -14.31 2.00 -19.60
N MET A 21 -13.61 1.05 -18.96
CA MET A 21 -12.28 1.27 -18.37
C MET A 21 -11.54 -0.06 -18.21
N SER A 22 -10.26 -0.12 -18.59
CA SER A 22 -9.42 -1.30 -18.31
C SER A 22 -9.03 -1.42 -16.84
N GLY A 23 -8.71 -2.63 -16.40
CA GLY A 23 -8.17 -2.87 -15.05
C GLY A 23 -6.87 -2.09 -14.77
N GLY A 24 -6.05 -1.86 -15.81
CA GLY A 24 -4.84 -1.03 -15.70
C GLY A 24 -5.14 0.45 -15.44
N GLU A 25 -6.13 1.01 -16.12
CA GLU A 25 -6.59 2.39 -15.89
C GLU A 25 -7.24 2.55 -14.51
N LEU A 26 -7.98 1.54 -14.05
CA LEU A 26 -8.51 1.50 -12.69
C LEU A 26 -7.37 1.45 -11.65
N ALA A 27 -6.36 0.60 -11.88
CA ALA A 27 -5.18 0.51 -11.02
C ALA A 27 -4.48 1.87 -10.91
N ALA A 28 -4.22 2.53 -12.04
CA ALA A 28 -3.63 3.87 -12.06
C ALA A 28 -4.49 4.87 -11.28
N SER A 29 -5.81 4.82 -11.44
CA SER A 29 -6.76 5.70 -10.73
C SER A 29 -6.78 5.47 -9.22
N ILE A 30 -6.69 4.22 -8.78
CA ILE A 30 -6.56 3.85 -7.37
C ILE A 30 -5.22 4.36 -6.81
N LYS A 31 -4.10 4.11 -7.50
CA LYS A 31 -2.76 4.52 -7.04
C LYS A 31 -2.61 6.04 -6.94
N ARG A 32 -3.30 6.82 -7.79
CA ARG A 32 -3.37 8.28 -7.66
C ARG A 32 -4.06 8.72 -6.35
N ARG A 33 -5.11 8.01 -5.92
CA ARG A 33 -5.86 8.33 -4.68
C ARG A 33 -5.21 7.73 -3.43
N SER A 34 -4.63 6.54 -3.54
CA SER A 34 -3.97 5.84 -2.44
C SER A 34 -2.95 4.84 -2.97
N ARG A 35 -1.69 5.27 -3.06
CA ARG A 35 -0.57 4.44 -3.52
C ARG A 35 -0.34 3.18 -2.67
N LYS A 36 -0.78 3.22 -1.41
CA LYS A 36 -0.61 2.13 -0.43
C LYS A 36 -1.60 0.98 -0.61
N ILE A 37 -2.68 1.15 -1.38
CA ILE A 37 -3.65 0.08 -1.60
C ILE A 37 -3.10 -0.84 -2.69
N PRO A 38 -2.85 -2.13 -2.40
CA PRO A 38 -2.47 -3.09 -3.42
C PRO A 38 -3.62 -3.34 -4.39
N VAL A 39 -3.30 -3.44 -5.67
CA VAL A 39 -4.20 -3.76 -6.77
C VAL A 39 -3.72 -5.06 -7.41
N ILE A 40 -4.59 -6.05 -7.42
CA ILE A 40 -4.36 -7.37 -8.01
C ILE A 40 -5.24 -7.48 -9.25
N LEU A 41 -4.61 -7.75 -10.39
CA LEU A 41 -5.29 -7.93 -11.66
C LEU A 41 -5.54 -9.42 -11.92
N VAL A 42 -6.72 -9.76 -12.42
CA VAL A 42 -7.05 -11.11 -12.91
C VAL A 42 -7.43 -10.98 -14.38
N SER A 43 -6.79 -11.73 -15.28
CA SER A 43 -7.00 -11.59 -16.72
C SER A 43 -7.14 -12.95 -17.40
N GLY A 44 -7.98 -13.05 -18.43
CA GLY A 44 -8.01 -14.23 -19.30
C GLY A 44 -6.95 -14.21 -20.41
N CYS A 45 -6.29 -13.07 -20.60
CA CYS A 45 -5.31 -12.85 -21.66
C CYS A 45 -3.89 -12.93 -21.11
N GLN A 46 -3.10 -13.89 -21.60
CA GLN A 46 -1.75 -14.16 -21.10
C GLN A 46 -0.78 -13.01 -21.36
N SER A 47 -0.87 -12.35 -22.51
CA SER A 47 0.00 -11.22 -22.86
C SER A 47 -0.11 -10.04 -21.89
N VAL A 48 -1.29 -9.84 -21.30
CA VAL A 48 -1.54 -8.82 -20.25
C VAL A 48 -0.83 -9.21 -18.95
N ILE A 49 -0.78 -10.49 -18.63
CA ILE A 49 -0.14 -10.99 -17.42
C ILE A 49 1.38 -10.94 -17.57
N ASP A 50 1.89 -11.26 -18.75
CA ASP A 50 3.32 -11.17 -19.06
C ASP A 50 3.79 -9.70 -19.04
N THR A 51 2.89 -8.79 -19.42
CA THR A 51 3.13 -7.33 -19.43
C THR A 51 2.40 -6.67 -18.25
N ILE A 52 2.77 -7.04 -17.02
CA ILE A 52 2.15 -6.46 -15.81
C ILE A 52 2.29 -4.93 -15.85
N PRO A 53 1.19 -4.16 -15.86
CA PRO A 53 1.28 -2.71 -15.84
C PRO A 53 1.96 -2.23 -14.57
N HIS A 54 2.83 -1.22 -14.66
CA HIS A 54 3.61 -0.71 -13.52
C HIS A 54 2.80 -0.31 -12.27
N MET A 55 1.51 -0.03 -12.42
CA MET A 55 0.62 0.39 -11.33
C MET A 55 -0.10 -0.78 -10.63
N VAL A 56 0.15 -2.01 -11.07
CA VAL A 56 -0.44 -3.24 -10.54
C VAL A 56 0.60 -3.96 -9.68
N ASP A 57 0.19 -4.48 -8.51
CA ASP A 57 1.11 -5.13 -7.56
C ASP A 57 1.21 -6.65 -7.79
N ALA A 58 0.22 -7.24 -8.46
CA ALA A 58 0.23 -8.64 -8.89
C ALA A 58 -0.77 -8.86 -10.04
N ALA A 59 -0.46 -9.78 -10.96
CA ALA A 59 -1.38 -10.21 -12.02
C ALA A 59 -1.51 -11.74 -12.03
N PHE A 60 -2.70 -12.24 -12.31
CA PHE A 60 -3.01 -13.67 -12.34
C PHE A 60 -3.86 -14.06 -13.56
N PRO A 61 -3.65 -15.26 -14.13
CA PRO A 61 -4.56 -15.80 -15.11
C PRO A 61 -5.91 -16.18 -14.49
N LYS A 62 -6.99 -15.98 -15.24
CA LYS A 62 -8.30 -16.55 -14.91
C LYS A 62 -8.16 -18.07 -14.83
N GLY A 63 -8.74 -18.67 -13.80
CA GLY A 63 -8.55 -20.09 -13.47
C GLY A 63 -7.39 -20.37 -12.51
N THR A 64 -6.63 -19.34 -12.08
CA THR A 64 -5.67 -19.49 -10.98
C THR A 64 -6.35 -20.07 -9.74
N PRO A 65 -5.75 -21.08 -9.07
CA PRO A 65 -6.28 -21.61 -7.82
C PRO A 65 -6.51 -20.51 -6.77
N VAL A 66 -7.69 -20.48 -6.15
CA VAL A 66 -8.05 -19.45 -5.17
C VAL A 66 -7.05 -19.37 -4.01
N ALA A 67 -6.47 -20.50 -3.60
CA ALA A 67 -5.45 -20.54 -2.56
C ALA A 67 -4.23 -19.68 -2.89
N GLU A 68 -3.81 -19.64 -4.16
CA GLU A 68 -2.67 -18.85 -4.62
C GLU A 68 -2.99 -17.36 -4.60
N LEU A 69 -4.17 -16.97 -5.10
CA LEU A 69 -4.65 -15.59 -5.06
C LEU A 69 -4.75 -15.09 -3.60
N VAL A 70 -5.35 -15.89 -2.72
CA VAL A 70 -5.47 -15.56 -1.29
C VAL A 70 -4.10 -15.44 -0.62
N ASN A 71 -3.16 -16.34 -0.95
CA ASN A 71 -1.80 -16.26 -0.42
C ASN A 71 -1.12 -14.95 -0.84
N ARG A 72 -1.26 -14.55 -2.11
CA ARG A 72 -0.70 -13.28 -2.61
C ARG A 72 -1.32 -12.08 -1.91
N ILE A 73 -2.64 -12.07 -1.70
CA ILE A 73 -3.32 -10.99 -0.97
C ILE A 73 -2.73 -10.87 0.44
N ARG A 74 -2.54 -11.98 1.17
CA ARG A 74 -1.95 -11.97 2.52
C ARG A 74 -0.54 -11.36 2.52
N VAL A 75 0.30 -11.73 1.57
CA VAL A 75 1.66 -11.18 1.43
C VAL A 75 1.62 -9.67 1.21
N LEU A 76 0.79 -9.20 0.28
CA LEU A 76 0.68 -7.76 -0.03
C LEU A 76 0.15 -6.95 1.16
N LEU A 77 -0.83 -7.49 1.90
CA LEU A 77 -1.39 -6.84 3.08
C LEU A 77 -0.38 -6.78 4.24
N ALA A 78 0.44 -7.81 4.44
CA ALA A 78 1.49 -7.82 5.45
C ALA A 78 2.54 -6.73 5.20
N SER A 79 3.00 -6.60 3.95
CA SER A 79 3.97 -5.57 3.54
C SER A 79 3.44 -4.14 3.69
N ARG A 80 2.14 -3.92 3.52
CA ARG A 80 1.52 -2.60 3.76
C ARG A 80 1.53 -2.22 5.25
N ARG A 81 1.35 -3.20 6.14
CA ARG A 81 1.26 -2.96 7.59
C ARG A 81 2.61 -2.64 8.22
N SER A 82 3.71 -3.21 7.72
CA SER A 82 5.06 -2.87 8.23
C SER A 82 5.40 -1.40 7.97
N VAL A 83 5.07 -0.88 6.79
CA VAL A 83 5.32 0.53 6.41
C VAL A 83 4.49 1.51 7.24
N SER A 84 3.25 1.17 7.60
CA SER A 84 2.39 2.07 8.39
C SER A 84 2.71 2.08 9.88
N GLN A 85 3.36 1.03 10.41
CA GLN A 85 3.65 0.87 11.83
C GLN A 85 5.06 1.32 12.24
N GLY A 86 5.98 1.49 11.28
CA GLY A 86 7.38 1.81 11.55
C GLY A 86 7.63 3.14 12.28
N PHE A 87 6.72 4.12 12.17
CA PHE A 87 6.93 5.45 12.78
C PHE A 87 6.16 5.67 14.10
N SER A 88 5.04 4.98 14.33
CA SER A 88 4.14 5.28 15.45
C SER A 88 4.51 4.57 16.75
N ARG A 89 5.36 3.53 16.71
CA ARG A 89 5.61 2.66 17.87
C ARG A 89 6.98 2.83 18.51
N PHE A 90 7.90 3.52 17.83
CA PHE A 90 9.31 3.56 18.21
C PHE A 90 9.77 4.90 18.81
N ILE A 91 8.84 5.80 19.13
CA ILE A 91 9.15 6.97 19.96
C ILE A 91 8.60 6.68 21.36
N PRO A 92 9.37 6.07 22.27
CA PRO A 92 8.98 6.09 23.67
C PRO A 92 8.91 7.57 24.08
N LEU A 93 7.78 8.01 24.65
CA LEU A 93 7.57 9.40 25.08
C LEU A 93 8.78 9.99 25.86
N GLY A 94 9.52 9.13 26.56
CA GLY A 94 10.73 9.49 27.29
C GLY A 94 11.88 10.03 26.44
N SER A 95 12.06 9.61 25.18
CA SER A 95 13.17 10.10 24.35
C SER A 95 12.93 11.53 23.82
N VAL A 96 11.67 11.88 23.54
CA VAL A 96 11.29 13.26 23.17
C VAL A 96 11.49 14.19 24.37
N LEU A 97 11.02 13.78 25.55
CA LEU A 97 11.22 14.53 26.78
C LEU A 97 12.71 14.69 27.13
N ALA A 98 13.51 13.63 26.98
CA ALA A 98 14.95 13.69 27.23
C ALA A 98 15.67 14.66 26.26
N SER A 99 15.28 14.67 24.99
CA SER A 99 15.88 15.55 23.98
C SER A 99 15.56 17.03 24.25
N VAL A 100 14.30 17.32 24.63
CA VAL A 100 13.86 18.67 25.01
C VAL A 100 14.55 19.13 26.31
N ALA A 101 14.67 18.25 27.31
CA ALA A 101 15.35 18.54 28.56
C ALA A 101 16.86 18.80 28.36
N LEU A 102 17.52 18.01 27.51
CA LEU A 102 18.94 18.19 27.18
C LEU A 102 19.19 19.53 26.48
N GLY A 103 18.32 19.90 25.53
CA GLY A 103 18.35 21.21 24.89
C GLY A 103 18.19 22.34 25.91
N ALA A 104 17.13 22.30 26.73
CA ALA A 104 16.88 23.32 27.75
C ALA A 104 17.99 23.43 28.81
N PHE A 105 18.70 22.34 29.11
CA PHE A 105 19.77 22.32 30.10
C PHE A 105 21.15 22.73 29.54
N LEU A 106 21.42 22.52 28.25
CA LEU A 106 22.70 22.86 27.62
C LEU A 106 22.73 24.27 27.01
N ILE A 107 21.58 24.82 26.60
CA ILE A 107 21.49 26.18 26.04
C ILE A 107 22.02 27.27 26.99
N PRO A 108 21.78 27.24 28.33
CA PRO A 108 22.31 28.25 29.23
C PRO A 108 23.83 28.18 29.47
N LYS A 109 24.47 27.04 29.15
CA LYS A 109 25.88 26.78 29.48
C LYS A 109 26.85 27.19 28.37
N LEU A 110 26.33 27.51 27.19
CA LEU A 110 27.10 27.92 26.00
C LEU A 110 27.21 29.45 25.83
N TRP A 111 26.68 30.24 26.78
CA TRP A 111 26.68 31.70 26.73
C TRP A 111 27.46 32.35 27.89
N LYS A 112 28.62 31.81 28.24
CA LYS A 112 29.64 32.46 29.07
C LYS A 112 31.01 32.35 28.42
#